data_AF-A0A6N2CX49-F1
#
_entry.id   AF-A0A6N2CX49-F1
#
_cell.length_a   1.000
_cell.length_b   1.000
_cell.length_c   1.000
_cell.angle_alpha   90.00
_cell.angle_beta   90.00
_cell.angle_gamma   90.00
#
_symmetry.space_group_name_H-M   'P 1'
#
loop_
_entity.id
_entity.type
_entity.pdbx_description
1 polymer ?
#
loop_
_entity_poly.entity_id
_entity_poly.type
_entity_poly.pdbx_seq_one_letter_code
_entity_poly.pdbx_strand_id
1 'polypeptide(L)'
;MQLNSLFFLLLSTTLLIYGCSSDDSPEPDPPLDPAAYTFSEECDQDSIYFVNQVLPIMVTYCANSGCHNPVSSEASLNFTTYLGISVGNRVVHGNPLQSQIYQRMTSTNPNLKMPPDGYAAPDERQIELIRKWIEQGGRNNECAESCSTEGITYTGRVREIIADYCAGCHGGIAPEGGLVLQTYEQVKAIGESGALVGTIRRHTGFIPMPLYGSMTDCKVDQIVAWVNDGMPE
;
A
#
# COMPACT_ATOMS: atom_id res chain seq x y z
N MET A 1 -83.11 -4.82 -53.70
CA MET A 1 -82.63 -5.30 -55.02
C MET A 1 -81.15 -5.65 -54.82
N GLN A 2 -80.81 -6.91 -55.10
CA GLN A 2 -79.51 -7.55 -54.83
C GLN A 2 -78.32 -6.80 -55.42
N LEU A 3 -77.12 -6.95 -54.82
CA LEU A 3 -75.76 -6.96 -55.42
C LEU A 3 -74.75 -6.67 -54.29
N ASN A 4 -73.57 -7.27 -54.16
CA ASN A 4 -73.02 -8.54 -54.60
C ASN A 4 -71.80 -8.78 -53.71
N SER A 5 -71.58 -10.02 -53.28
CA SER A 5 -70.42 -10.42 -52.48
C SER A 5 -69.15 -10.36 -53.32
N LEU A 6 -68.08 -9.71 -52.82
CA LEU A 6 -66.74 -9.80 -53.38
C LEU A 6 -65.74 -10.06 -52.26
N PHE A 7 -65.37 -11.33 -52.19
CA PHE A 7 -64.39 -11.94 -51.30
C PHE A 7 -62.99 -11.63 -51.85
N PHE A 8 -62.20 -10.78 -51.17
CA PHE A 8 -60.81 -10.53 -51.52
C PHE A 8 -59.89 -11.33 -50.58
N LEU A 9 -59.27 -12.37 -51.14
CA LEU A 9 -58.16 -13.13 -50.56
C LEU A 9 -56.89 -12.28 -50.60
N LEU A 10 -56.37 -11.88 -49.44
CA LEU A 10 -55.05 -11.26 -49.30
C LEU A 10 -54.07 -12.26 -48.66
N LEU A 11 -53.09 -12.64 -49.47
CA LEU A 11 -51.98 -13.53 -49.18
C LEU A 11 -50.99 -12.81 -48.24
N SER A 12 -50.90 -13.19 -46.96
CA SER A 12 -49.90 -12.62 -46.05
C SER A 12 -48.58 -13.39 -46.17
N THR A 13 -47.59 -12.77 -46.82
CA THR A 13 -46.20 -13.25 -46.85
C THR A 13 -45.54 -13.08 -45.49
N THR A 14 -45.08 -14.18 -44.90
CA THR A 14 -44.27 -14.21 -43.67
C THR A 14 -42.87 -13.66 -43.95
N LEU A 15 -42.57 -12.50 -43.35
CA LEU A 15 -41.24 -11.88 -43.39
C LEU A 15 -40.40 -12.43 -42.22
N LEU A 16 -39.46 -13.33 -42.51
CA LEU A 16 -38.44 -13.78 -41.56
C LEU A 16 -37.43 -12.65 -41.35
N ILE A 17 -37.58 -11.90 -40.26
CA ILE A 17 -36.59 -10.94 -39.76
C ILE A 17 -35.48 -11.73 -39.06
N TYR A 18 -34.37 -11.94 -39.77
CA TYR A 18 -33.08 -12.34 -39.22
C TYR A 18 -32.25 -11.07 -38.98
N GLY A 19 -31.94 -10.76 -37.73
CA GLY A 19 -31.09 -9.64 -37.29
C GLY A 19 -31.61 -9.10 -35.95
N CYS A 20 -30.82 -8.98 -34.87
CA CYS A 20 -29.42 -8.54 -34.81
C CYS A 20 -28.53 -9.47 -33.98
N SER A 21 -27.26 -9.63 -34.38
CA SER A 21 -26.19 -9.94 -33.43
C SER A 21 -26.11 -8.78 -32.43
N SER A 22 -26.22 -9.09 -31.14
CA SER A 22 -25.74 -8.20 -30.09
C SER A 22 -24.22 -8.15 -30.20
N ASP A 23 -23.70 -6.99 -30.59
CA ASP A 23 -22.31 -6.62 -30.41
C ASP A 23 -22.09 -6.44 -28.90
N ASP A 24 -21.80 -7.56 -28.23
CA ASP A 24 -21.52 -7.61 -26.79
C ASP A 24 -20.03 -7.33 -26.58
N SER A 25 -19.58 -6.20 -27.14
CA SER A 25 -18.28 -5.64 -26.79
C SER A 25 -18.41 -5.07 -25.38
N PRO A 26 -17.61 -5.52 -24.40
CA PRO A 26 -17.72 -5.00 -23.04
C PRO A 26 -17.53 -3.49 -23.07
N GLU A 27 -18.51 -2.76 -22.53
CA GLU A 27 -18.36 -1.32 -22.34
C GLU A 27 -17.11 -1.08 -21.47
N PRO A 28 -16.29 -0.07 -21.79
CA PRO A 28 -15.13 0.25 -20.96
C PRO A 28 -15.59 0.56 -19.54
N ASP A 29 -14.99 -0.10 -18.55
CA ASP A 29 -15.29 0.12 -17.15
C ASP A 29 -15.23 1.62 -16.82
N PRO A 30 -16.16 2.13 -16.00
CA PRO A 30 -16.13 3.53 -15.58
C PRO A 30 -14.78 3.85 -14.92
N PRO A 31 -14.28 5.11 -15.04
CA PRO A 31 -13.02 5.49 -14.41
C PRO A 31 -13.04 5.14 -12.93
N LEU A 32 -12.12 4.27 -12.50
CA LEU A 32 -12.00 3.89 -11.10
C LEU A 32 -11.72 5.14 -10.26
N ASP A 33 -12.55 5.41 -9.25
CA ASP A 33 -12.27 6.41 -8.24
C ASP A 33 -10.99 5.98 -7.49
N PRO A 34 -9.89 6.76 -7.56
CA PRO A 34 -8.65 6.40 -6.88
C PRO A 34 -8.83 6.22 -5.37
N ALA A 35 -9.81 6.89 -4.76
CA ALA A 35 -10.07 6.81 -3.33
C ALA A 35 -10.91 5.60 -2.91
N ALA A 36 -11.63 4.96 -3.85
CA ALA A 36 -12.37 3.75 -3.56
C ALA A 36 -11.41 2.64 -3.16
N TYR A 37 -11.66 2.05 -1.99
CA TYR A 37 -10.87 0.92 -1.54
C TYR A 37 -11.13 -0.29 -2.43
N THR A 38 -10.07 -0.91 -2.95
CA THR A 38 -10.14 -2.14 -3.73
C THR A 38 -9.23 -3.22 -3.15
N PHE A 39 -9.70 -4.45 -3.20
CA PHE A 39 -8.95 -5.62 -2.75
C PHE A 39 -8.88 -6.65 -3.87
N SER A 40 -7.70 -7.25 -4.07
CA SER A 40 -7.47 -8.33 -5.03
C SER A 40 -6.97 -9.58 -4.32
N GLU A 41 -7.56 -10.74 -4.65
CA GLU A 41 -7.08 -12.04 -4.18
C GLU A 41 -5.74 -12.45 -4.82
N GLU A 42 -5.42 -11.87 -5.98
CA GLU A 42 -4.17 -12.12 -6.69
C GLU A 42 -3.41 -10.81 -6.89
N CYS A 43 -2.15 -10.80 -6.47
CA CYS A 43 -1.26 -9.66 -6.70
C CYS A 43 -0.75 -9.67 -8.15
N ASP A 44 -1.01 -8.59 -8.86
CA ASP A 44 -0.32 -8.25 -10.11
C ASP A 44 1.09 -7.69 -9.81
N GLN A 45 2.10 -8.26 -10.46
CA GLN A 45 3.51 -7.90 -10.27
C GLN A 45 3.84 -6.49 -10.77
N ASP A 46 3.07 -5.97 -11.73
CA ASP A 46 3.27 -4.62 -12.25
C ASP A 46 2.54 -3.57 -11.41
N SER A 47 1.64 -3.99 -10.50
CA SER A 47 0.84 -3.10 -9.67
C SER A 47 1.50 -2.83 -8.31
N ILE A 48 1.50 -1.56 -7.90
CA ILE A 48 1.85 -1.16 -6.53
C ILE A 48 0.56 -1.08 -5.71
N TYR A 49 0.57 -1.78 -4.57
CA TYR A 49 -0.56 -1.82 -3.66
C TYR A 49 -0.33 -0.88 -2.49
N PHE A 50 -1.23 0.09 -2.33
CA PHE A 50 -1.11 1.12 -1.31
C PHE A 50 -0.99 0.53 0.10
N VAL A 51 -1.88 -0.39 0.48
CA VAL A 51 -1.89 -0.97 1.83
C VAL A 51 -0.63 -1.80 2.07
N ASN A 52 -0.21 -2.59 1.08
CA ASN A 52 0.91 -3.51 1.20
C ASN A 52 2.29 -2.81 1.21
N GLN A 53 2.46 -1.77 0.38
CA GLN A 53 3.77 -1.25 -0.01
C GLN A 53 3.97 0.25 0.28
N VAL A 54 2.93 1.08 0.18
CA VAL A 54 3.09 2.55 0.33
C VAL A 54 2.79 3.00 1.74
N LEU A 55 1.66 2.57 2.30
CA LEU A 55 1.22 2.94 3.64
C LEU A 55 2.29 2.62 4.71
N PRO A 56 2.98 1.46 4.69
CA PRO A 56 4.05 1.19 5.65
C PRO A 56 5.16 2.24 5.61
N ILE A 57 5.64 2.60 4.42
CA ILE A 57 6.69 3.60 4.24
C ILE A 57 6.21 4.97 4.77
N MET A 58 4.99 5.38 4.43
CA MET A 58 4.42 6.65 4.89
C MET A 58 4.28 6.70 6.42
N VAL A 59 3.82 5.61 7.03
CA VAL A 59 3.71 5.51 8.48
C VAL A 59 5.09 5.55 9.13
N THR A 60 6.03 4.74 8.66
CA THR A 60 7.34 4.54 9.27
C THR A 60 8.25 5.74 9.16
N TYR A 61 8.23 6.47 8.04
CA TYR A 61 9.15 7.57 7.81
C TYR A 61 8.51 8.95 7.98
N CYS A 62 7.18 9.06 7.97
CA CYS A 62 6.51 10.35 7.97
C CYS A 62 5.50 10.55 9.11
N ALA A 63 4.99 9.47 9.73
CA ALA A 63 4.00 9.54 10.81
C ALA A 63 4.59 9.24 12.21
N ASN A 64 5.87 9.52 12.42
CA ASN A 64 6.54 9.36 13.72
C ASN A 64 6.07 10.41 14.73
N SER A 65 6.42 10.22 16.01
CA SER A 65 6.09 11.20 17.05
C SER A 65 6.69 12.57 16.73
N GLY A 66 5.87 13.62 16.84
CA GLY A 66 6.21 14.98 16.41
C GLY A 66 6.26 15.20 14.89
N CYS A 67 5.71 14.29 14.07
CA CYS A 67 5.63 14.43 12.61
C CYS A 67 4.17 14.36 12.12
N HIS A 68 3.86 13.74 10.99
CA HIS A 68 2.53 13.79 10.36
C HIS A 68 1.62 12.65 10.81
N ASN A 69 1.25 12.62 12.09
CA ASN A 69 0.42 11.59 12.72
C ASN A 69 -0.80 12.20 13.46
N PRO A 70 -1.84 11.44 13.84
CA PRO A 70 -3.06 12.02 14.40
C PRO A 70 -2.94 12.59 15.82
N VAL A 71 -1.84 12.31 16.54
CA VAL A 71 -1.64 12.69 17.95
C VAL A 71 -0.80 13.96 18.08
N SER A 72 0.30 14.06 17.32
CA SER A 72 1.28 15.14 17.43
C SER A 72 1.58 15.76 16.06
N SER A 73 0.54 15.99 15.26
CA SER A 73 0.63 16.36 13.84
C SER A 73 1.39 17.67 13.59
N GLU A 74 2.52 17.59 12.89
CA GLU A 74 3.11 18.74 12.20
C GLU A 74 2.28 19.12 10.97
N ALA A 75 2.10 20.43 10.78
CA ALA A 75 1.28 21.01 9.72
C ALA A 75 -0.19 20.48 9.66
N SER A 76 -0.70 19.92 10.76
CA SER A 76 -2.03 19.30 10.83
C SER A 76 -2.24 18.18 9.79
N LEU A 77 -1.17 17.48 9.42
CA LEU A 77 -1.20 16.36 8.48
C LEU A 77 -1.25 15.01 9.22
N ASN A 78 -1.96 14.05 8.63
CA ASN A 78 -2.03 12.68 9.11
C ASN A 78 -1.69 11.72 7.96
N PHE A 79 -0.56 11.04 8.03
CA PHE A 79 -0.11 10.07 7.03
C PHE A 79 -0.30 8.61 7.45
N THR A 80 -1.21 8.35 8.40
CA THR A 80 -1.60 6.98 8.77
C THR A 80 -2.82 6.45 8.00
N THR A 81 -3.34 7.24 7.05
CA THR A 81 -4.54 6.88 6.27
C THR A 81 -4.38 7.27 4.81
N TYR A 82 -5.08 6.57 3.91
CA TYR A 82 -5.11 6.90 2.49
C TYR A 82 -5.51 8.36 2.24
N LEU A 83 -6.67 8.80 2.75
CA LEU A 83 -7.17 10.17 2.55
C LEU A 83 -6.19 11.24 3.05
N GLY A 84 -5.55 10.98 4.19
CA GLY A 84 -4.57 11.90 4.75
C GLY A 84 -3.31 12.03 3.88
N ILE A 85 -2.95 10.97 3.16
CA ILE A 85 -1.82 10.94 2.22
C ILE A 85 -2.20 11.54 0.86
N SER A 86 -3.35 11.17 0.30
CA SER A 86 -3.65 11.36 -1.12
C SER A 86 -4.42 12.64 -1.48
N VAL A 87 -4.92 13.39 -0.49
CA VAL A 87 -5.80 14.54 -0.77
C VAL A 87 -5.09 15.73 -1.44
N GLY A 88 -5.78 16.35 -2.40
CA GLY A 88 -5.38 17.63 -3.00
C GLY A 88 -4.11 17.50 -3.84
N ASN A 89 -3.16 18.42 -3.66
CA ASN A 89 -1.87 18.39 -4.38
C ASN A 89 -0.80 17.54 -3.67
N ARG A 90 -1.14 16.85 -2.58
CA ARG A 90 -0.21 15.90 -1.93
C ARG A 90 0.14 14.76 -2.89
N VAL A 91 -0.89 14.25 -3.55
CA VAL A 91 -0.80 13.29 -4.65
C VAL A 91 -1.60 13.83 -5.82
N VAL A 92 -0.90 14.17 -6.89
CA VAL A 92 -1.51 14.43 -8.20
C VAL A 92 -1.52 13.09 -8.94
N HIS A 93 -2.69 12.46 -9.00
CA HIS A 93 -2.87 11.13 -9.60
C HIS A 93 -2.26 11.07 -11.02
N GLY A 94 -1.37 10.11 -11.25
CA GLY A 94 -0.65 9.94 -12.51
C GLY A 94 0.55 10.88 -12.71
N ASN A 95 0.84 11.80 -11.78
CA ASN A 95 1.92 12.77 -11.93
C ASN A 95 2.77 12.92 -10.64
N PRO A 96 3.81 12.09 -10.47
CA PRO A 96 4.70 12.17 -9.32
C PRO A 96 5.44 13.51 -9.24
N LEU A 97 5.86 14.06 -10.37
CA LEU A 97 6.62 15.32 -10.40
C LEU A 97 5.80 16.54 -9.95
N GLN A 98 4.46 16.46 -9.99
CA GLN A 98 3.56 17.48 -9.44
C GLN A 98 3.03 17.15 -8.04
N SER A 99 3.33 15.96 -7.52
CA SER A 99 2.88 15.51 -6.20
C SER A 99 3.81 16.02 -5.12
N GLN A 100 3.28 16.74 -4.12
CA GLN A 100 4.11 17.27 -3.05
C GLN A 100 4.85 16.17 -2.31
N ILE A 101 4.26 15.01 -2.04
CA ILE A 101 4.93 13.93 -1.30
C ILE A 101 6.23 13.53 -2.00
N TYR A 102 6.19 13.30 -3.31
CA TYR A 102 7.39 12.95 -4.10
C TYR A 102 8.42 14.09 -4.09
N GLN A 103 7.98 15.34 -4.35
CA GLN A 103 8.87 16.51 -4.35
C GLN A 103 9.58 16.72 -3.01
N ARG A 104 8.91 16.45 -1.89
CA ARG A 104 9.47 16.58 -0.53
C ARG A 104 10.52 15.51 -0.26
N MET A 105 10.25 14.26 -0.62
CA MET A 105 11.20 13.15 -0.46
C MET A 105 12.46 13.32 -1.30
N THR A 106 12.36 13.90 -2.50
CA THR A 106 13.50 14.07 -3.40
C THR A 106 14.13 15.47 -3.33
N SER A 107 13.71 16.32 -2.40
CA SER A 107 14.23 17.68 -2.31
C SER A 107 15.65 17.71 -1.75
N THR A 108 16.51 18.55 -2.33
CA THR A 108 17.83 18.89 -1.78
C THR A 108 17.81 20.15 -0.91
N ASN A 109 16.67 20.86 -0.85
CA ASN A 109 16.52 22.04 0.00
C ASN A 109 16.18 21.60 1.43
N PRO A 110 17.02 21.88 2.44
CA PRO A 110 16.82 21.40 3.81
C PRO A 110 15.52 21.92 4.46
N ASN A 111 14.98 23.05 4.00
CA ASN A 111 13.71 23.59 4.49
C ASN A 111 12.48 22.95 3.84
N LEU A 112 12.67 22.16 2.78
CA LEU A 112 11.59 21.52 2.03
C LEU A 112 11.67 20.00 2.08
N LYS A 113 12.87 19.44 2.23
CA LYS A 113 13.13 18.01 2.30
C LYS A 113 12.38 17.37 3.46
N MET A 114 11.77 16.22 3.19
CA MET A 114 11.19 15.34 4.21
C MET A 114 11.68 13.90 4.00
N PRO A 115 12.01 13.16 5.07
CA PRO A 115 12.13 13.64 6.44
C PRO A 115 13.27 14.68 6.61
N PRO A 116 13.22 15.57 7.61
CA PRO A 116 14.29 16.53 7.87
C PRO A 116 15.64 15.85 8.11
N ASP A 117 16.73 16.59 7.95
CA ASP A 117 18.07 16.05 8.21
C ASP A 117 18.21 15.54 9.65
N GLY A 118 18.89 14.39 9.80
CA GLY A 118 19.04 13.69 11.09
C GLY A 118 17.97 12.63 11.36
N TYR A 119 16.84 12.65 10.65
CA TYR A 119 15.84 11.60 10.70
C TYR A 119 16.16 10.49 9.69
N ALA A 120 15.72 9.26 9.99
CA ALA A 120 15.74 8.19 9.02
C ALA A 120 14.87 8.57 7.81
N ALA A 121 15.33 8.26 6.61
CA ALA A 121 14.64 8.57 5.36
C ALA A 121 14.39 7.30 4.55
N PRO A 122 13.35 7.27 3.70
CA PRO A 122 13.16 6.19 2.76
C PRO A 122 14.36 6.08 1.81
N ASP A 123 14.72 4.85 1.45
CA ASP A 123 15.75 4.57 0.45
C ASP A 123 15.23 4.77 -0.98
N GLU A 124 16.12 4.63 -1.96
CA GLU A 124 15.76 4.82 -3.38
C GLU A 124 14.68 3.84 -3.85
N ARG A 125 14.65 2.61 -3.33
CA ARG A 125 13.63 1.61 -3.65
C ARG A 125 12.26 2.05 -3.13
N GLN A 126 12.21 2.51 -1.89
CA GLN A 126 10.98 2.99 -1.25
C GLN A 126 10.44 4.26 -1.92
N ILE A 127 11.33 5.20 -2.29
CA ILE A 127 10.95 6.39 -3.08
C ILE A 127 10.39 5.98 -4.45
N GLU A 128 10.99 4.97 -5.09
CA GLU A 128 10.54 4.45 -6.37
C GLU A 128 9.17 3.76 -6.28
N LEU A 129 8.89 3.00 -5.21
CA LEU A 129 7.57 2.43 -4.96
C LEU A 129 6.50 3.53 -4.88
N ILE A 130 6.78 4.60 -4.15
CA ILE A 130 5.85 5.74 -4.02
C ILE A 130 5.67 6.45 -5.37
N ARG A 131 6.76 6.65 -6.13
CA ARG A 131 6.72 7.25 -7.48
C ARG A 131 5.80 6.44 -8.40
N LYS A 132 6.02 5.12 -8.47
CA LYS A 132 5.24 4.19 -9.31
C LYS A 132 3.77 4.14 -8.87
N TRP A 133 3.51 4.10 -7.57
CA TRP A 133 2.14 4.14 -7.06
C TRP A 133 1.40 5.41 -7.50
N ILE A 134 2.03 6.59 -7.39
CA ILE A 134 1.44 7.85 -7.86
C ILE A 134 1.19 7.78 -9.38
N GLU A 135 2.15 7.27 -10.15
CA GLU A 135 2.03 7.04 -11.60
C GLU A 135 0.85 6.14 -11.98
N GLN A 136 0.57 5.12 -11.18
CA GLN A 136 -0.55 4.20 -11.35
C GLN A 136 -1.90 4.79 -10.89
N GLY A 137 -1.92 6.11 -10.65
CA GLY A 137 -3.10 6.84 -10.22
C GLY A 137 -3.27 6.88 -8.71
N GLY A 138 -2.26 6.52 -7.92
CA GLY A 138 -2.26 6.66 -6.47
C GLY A 138 -3.45 5.98 -5.80
N ARG A 139 -3.77 4.74 -6.20
CA ARG A 139 -5.01 4.03 -5.83
C ARG A 139 -5.01 3.59 -4.37
N ASN A 140 -6.18 3.50 -3.76
CA ASN A 140 -6.38 2.90 -2.44
C ASN A 140 -6.61 1.37 -2.58
N ASN A 141 -5.56 0.62 -2.90
CA ASN A 141 -5.66 -0.81 -3.19
C ASN A 141 -4.85 -1.68 -2.24
N GLU A 142 -5.28 -2.94 -2.11
CA GLU A 142 -4.62 -4.01 -1.39
C GLU A 142 -4.65 -5.30 -2.22
N CYS A 143 -3.64 -6.16 -2.08
CA CYS A 143 -3.72 -7.53 -2.57
C CYS A 143 -3.36 -8.54 -1.49
N ALA A 144 -3.94 -9.73 -1.61
CA ALA A 144 -3.55 -10.89 -0.83
C ALA A 144 -2.17 -11.39 -1.32
N GLU A 145 -1.13 -11.04 -0.57
CA GLU A 145 0.20 -11.63 -0.77
C GLU A 145 0.15 -13.12 -0.40
N SER A 146 0.74 -13.98 -1.24
CA SER A 146 0.96 -15.37 -0.86
C SER A 146 1.93 -15.43 0.31
N CYS A 147 1.49 -16.02 1.42
CA CYS A 147 2.31 -16.07 2.62
C CYS A 147 3.19 -17.32 2.65
N SER A 148 4.48 -17.16 2.32
CA SER A 148 5.48 -18.17 2.62
C SER A 148 6.22 -17.80 3.90
N THR A 149 6.35 -18.79 4.79
CA THR A 149 7.18 -18.75 6.00
C THR A 149 8.34 -19.74 5.94
N GLU A 150 8.61 -20.32 4.77
CA GLU A 150 9.69 -21.29 4.59
C GLU A 150 10.99 -20.61 4.17
N GLY A 151 12.10 -21.02 4.78
CA GLY A 151 13.44 -20.57 4.38
C GLY A 151 13.66 -19.06 4.53
N ILE A 152 12.99 -18.43 5.51
CA ILE A 152 13.08 -17.00 5.73
C ILE A 152 14.47 -16.65 6.29
N THR A 153 15.21 -15.80 5.59
CA THR A 153 16.48 -15.24 6.06
C THR A 153 16.39 -13.74 6.31
N TYR A 154 17.38 -13.21 7.02
CA TYR A 154 17.45 -11.77 7.27
C TYR A 154 17.54 -11.00 5.95
N THR A 155 18.50 -11.37 5.11
CA THR A 155 18.77 -10.74 3.82
C THR A 155 17.64 -10.96 2.81
N GLY A 156 16.97 -12.11 2.85
CA GLY A 156 15.93 -12.52 1.92
C GLY A 156 14.56 -11.91 2.19
N ARG A 157 14.23 -11.59 3.45
CA ARG A 157 12.90 -11.04 3.78
C ARG A 157 12.88 -10.10 4.99
N VAL A 158 13.50 -10.47 6.11
CA VAL A 158 13.31 -9.70 7.36
C VAL A 158 13.87 -8.29 7.25
N ARG A 159 15.00 -8.09 6.57
CA ARG A 159 15.59 -6.77 6.36
C ARG A 159 14.63 -5.80 5.68
N GLU A 160 13.87 -6.26 4.69
CA GLU A 160 12.87 -5.44 4.01
C GLU A 160 11.73 -5.06 4.97
N ILE A 161 11.23 -6.03 5.74
CA ILE A 161 10.17 -5.78 6.72
C ILE A 161 10.65 -4.78 7.79
N ILE A 162 11.89 -4.91 8.28
CA ILE A 162 12.47 -3.97 9.25
C ILE A 162 12.58 -2.57 8.65
N ALA A 163 13.04 -2.45 7.40
CA ALA A 163 13.12 -1.16 6.71
C ALA A 163 11.73 -0.51 6.57
N ASP A 164 10.73 -1.28 6.15
CA ASP A 164 9.40 -0.74 5.80
C ASP A 164 8.51 -0.45 7.01
N TYR A 165 8.77 -1.07 8.16
CA TYR A 165 7.89 -0.97 9.34
C TYR A 165 8.56 -0.46 10.60
N CYS A 166 9.88 -0.57 10.73
CA CYS A 166 10.57 -0.35 12.01
C CYS A 166 11.61 0.77 11.94
N ALA A 167 12.43 0.79 10.89
CA ALA A 167 13.66 1.58 10.82
C ALA A 167 13.44 3.10 10.86
N GLY A 168 12.26 3.59 10.54
CA GLY A 168 11.97 5.02 10.56
C GLY A 168 11.88 5.63 11.97
N CYS A 169 11.39 4.86 12.95
CA CYS A 169 11.44 5.22 14.38
C CYS A 169 12.67 4.62 15.07
N HIS A 170 13.03 3.37 14.73
CA HIS A 170 14.13 2.63 15.33
C HIS A 170 15.41 2.72 14.50
N GLY A 171 15.72 3.89 13.93
CA GLY A 171 16.89 4.10 13.09
C GLY A 171 17.35 5.55 13.07
N GLY A 172 18.37 5.83 12.27
CA GLY A 172 19.00 7.15 12.22
C GLY A 172 19.79 7.47 13.49
N ILE A 173 20.03 8.77 13.74
CA ILE A 173 20.83 9.23 14.90
C ILE A 173 19.99 9.51 16.15
N ALA A 174 18.65 9.45 16.04
CA ALA A 174 17.71 9.72 17.12
C ALA A 174 16.62 8.64 17.22
N PRO A 175 17.00 7.38 17.49
CA PRO A 175 16.04 6.28 17.59
C PRO A 175 15.07 6.46 18.77
N GLU A 176 13.79 6.22 18.53
CA GLU A 176 12.79 6.15 19.59
C GLU A 176 13.10 4.99 20.55
N GLY A 177 12.96 5.24 21.86
CA GLY A 177 13.26 4.26 22.90
C GLY A 177 14.74 3.86 23.00
N GLY A 178 15.65 4.55 22.31
CA GLY A 178 17.09 4.22 22.31
C GLY A 178 17.43 2.92 21.57
N LEU A 179 16.51 2.39 20.77
CA LEU A 179 16.67 1.12 20.05
C LEU A 179 16.93 1.36 18.56
N VAL A 180 18.06 0.84 18.06
CA VAL A 180 18.44 0.90 16.63
C VAL A 180 18.26 -0.48 16.00
N LEU A 181 17.61 -0.54 14.83
CA LEU A 181 17.32 -1.73 14.04
C LEU A 181 17.76 -1.54 12.58
N GLN A 182 19.07 -1.35 12.37
CA GLN A 182 19.66 -1.13 11.05
C GLN A 182 20.52 -2.30 10.55
N THR A 183 21.12 -3.08 11.46
CA THR A 183 21.96 -4.23 11.12
C THR A 183 21.33 -5.55 11.55
N TYR A 184 21.79 -6.64 10.93
CA TYR A 184 21.38 -7.99 11.28
C TYR A 184 21.56 -8.27 12.78
N GLU A 185 22.72 -7.93 13.33
CA GLU A 185 23.11 -8.16 14.71
C GLU A 185 22.19 -7.40 15.68
N GLN A 186 21.80 -6.18 15.33
CA GLN A 186 20.87 -5.38 16.12
C GLN A 186 19.48 -6.03 16.15
N VAL A 187 18.96 -6.44 14.99
CA VAL A 187 17.65 -7.09 14.88
C VAL A 187 17.67 -8.45 15.58
N LYS A 188 18.74 -9.22 15.39
CA LYS A 188 18.97 -10.53 16.02
C LYS A 188 18.99 -10.41 17.54
N ALA A 189 19.70 -9.43 18.11
CA ALA A 189 19.75 -9.24 19.56
C ALA A 189 18.35 -9.01 20.17
N ILE A 190 17.46 -8.30 19.48
CA ILE A 190 16.07 -8.10 19.94
C ILE A 190 15.23 -9.37 19.71
N GLY A 191 15.50 -10.12 18.65
CA GLY A 191 14.93 -11.46 18.44
C GLY A 191 15.29 -12.43 19.57
N GLU A 192 16.56 -12.51 19.96
CA GLU A 192 17.08 -13.36 21.05
C GLU A 192 16.48 -12.99 22.41
N SER A 193 16.15 -11.71 22.63
CA SER A 193 15.49 -11.27 23.86
C SER A 193 14.02 -11.68 23.95
N GLY A 194 13.42 -12.13 22.83
CA GLY A 194 11.99 -12.39 22.69
C GLY A 194 11.14 -11.12 22.54
N ALA A 195 11.73 -9.93 22.71
CA ALA A 195 11.02 -8.67 22.60
C ALA A 195 10.48 -8.43 21.19
N LEU A 196 11.22 -8.83 20.13
CA LEU A 196 10.77 -8.62 18.76
C LEU A 196 9.39 -9.26 18.53
N VAL A 197 9.25 -10.55 18.83
CA VAL A 197 7.99 -11.30 18.68
C VAL A 197 6.94 -10.80 19.67
N GLY A 198 7.31 -10.54 20.93
CA GLY A 198 6.36 -10.07 21.95
C GLY A 198 5.69 -8.76 21.58
N THR A 199 6.45 -7.82 21.03
CA THR A 199 5.97 -6.50 20.62
C THR A 199 5.12 -6.55 19.34
N ILE A 200 5.53 -7.28 18.30
CA ILE A 200 4.79 -7.34 17.03
C ILE A 200 3.50 -8.19 17.12
N ARG A 201 3.49 -9.19 18.01
CA ARG A 201 2.27 -9.96 18.35
C ARG A 201 1.41 -9.26 19.40
N ARG A 202 1.86 -8.12 19.93
CA ARG A 202 1.16 -7.34 20.96
C ARG A 202 0.82 -8.17 22.21
N HIS A 203 1.75 -9.04 22.63
CA HIS A 203 1.59 -9.83 23.84
C HIS A 203 1.50 -8.93 25.08
N THR A 204 0.77 -9.40 26.10
CA THR A 204 0.67 -8.68 27.38
C THR A 204 2.05 -8.50 28.00
N GLY A 205 2.37 -7.28 28.43
CA GLY A 205 3.67 -6.93 29.01
C GLY A 205 4.68 -6.34 28.01
N PHE A 206 4.35 -6.30 26.71
CA PHE A 206 5.15 -5.63 25.68
C PHE A 206 4.46 -4.35 25.17
N ILE A 207 5.24 -3.38 24.69
CA ILE A 207 4.70 -2.21 24.01
C ILE A 207 4.36 -2.60 22.56
N PRO A 208 3.10 -2.52 22.11
CA PRO A 208 2.73 -2.88 20.75
C PRO A 208 3.49 -2.07 19.70
N MET A 209 4.10 -2.72 18.70
CA MET A 209 4.68 -2.06 17.53
C MET A 209 4.13 -2.66 16.23
N PRO A 210 4.07 -1.87 15.14
CA PRO A 210 4.30 -0.41 15.09
C PRO A 210 3.24 0.40 15.88
N LEU A 211 3.61 1.59 16.39
CA LEU A 211 2.70 2.44 17.19
C LEU A 211 1.58 3.06 16.33
N TYR A 212 1.92 3.51 15.12
CA TYR A 212 1.02 4.28 14.25
C TYR A 212 0.61 3.53 12.98
N GLY A 213 0.54 2.19 13.06
CA GLY A 213 0.11 1.35 11.95
C GLY A 213 0.05 -0.13 12.32
N SER A 214 -0.10 -0.97 11.31
CA SER A 214 -0.09 -2.42 11.47
C SER A 214 0.65 -3.09 10.33
N MET A 215 1.25 -4.22 10.66
CA MET A 215 1.73 -5.18 9.68
C MET A 215 0.62 -6.18 9.40
N THR A 216 0.61 -6.76 8.20
CA THR A 216 -0.25 -7.92 7.92
C THR A 216 0.20 -9.10 8.76
N ASP A 217 -0.72 -10.01 9.09
CA ASP A 217 -0.39 -11.22 9.85
C ASP A 217 0.72 -12.02 9.17
N CYS A 218 0.74 -12.05 7.83
CA CYS A 218 1.81 -12.71 7.09
C CYS A 218 3.20 -12.13 7.39
N LYS A 219 3.36 -10.80 7.41
CA LYS A 219 4.66 -10.18 7.71
C LYS A 219 5.09 -10.47 9.15
N VAL A 220 4.15 -10.54 10.07
CA VAL A 220 4.41 -10.97 11.46
C VAL A 220 4.84 -12.44 11.49
N ASP A 221 4.13 -13.32 10.77
CA ASP A 221 4.44 -14.75 10.69
C ASP A 221 5.81 -15.01 10.07
N GLN A 222 6.22 -14.22 9.07
CA GLN A 222 7.55 -14.29 8.46
C GLN A 222 8.66 -13.94 9.45
N ILE A 223 8.49 -12.88 10.25
CA ILE A 223 9.46 -12.56 11.32
C ILE A 223 9.49 -13.69 12.36
N VAL A 224 8.32 -14.21 12.76
CA VAL A 224 8.24 -15.28 13.75
C VAL A 224 8.92 -16.56 13.25
N ALA A 225 8.72 -16.93 11.99
CA ALA A 225 9.40 -18.06 11.38
C ALA A 225 10.92 -17.87 11.38
N TRP A 226 11.40 -16.71 10.94
CA TRP A 226 12.83 -16.37 11.02
C TRP A 226 13.40 -16.49 12.44
N VAL A 227 12.68 -15.98 13.45
CA VAL A 227 13.11 -16.12 14.85
C VAL A 227 13.15 -17.58 15.29
N ASN A 228 12.13 -18.37 14.96
CA ASN A 228 12.05 -19.78 15.31
C ASN A 228 13.13 -20.64 14.62
N ASP A 229 13.53 -20.27 13.41
CA ASP A 229 14.56 -20.96 12.62
C ASP A 229 16.00 -20.58 13.04
N GLY A 230 16.15 -19.85 14.15
CA GLY A 230 17.46 -19.46 14.67
C GLY A 230 18.04 -18.21 14.00
N MET A 231 17.18 -17.40 13.38
CA MET A 231 17.52 -16.12 12.76
C MET A 231 18.62 -16.22 11.70
N PRO A 232 18.47 -17.09 10.67
CA PRO A 232 19.47 -17.21 9.62
C PRO A 232 19.66 -15.88 8.87
N GLU A 233 20.90 -15.57 8.50
CA GLU A 233 21.26 -14.32 7.82
C GLU A 233 20.89 -14.32 6.33
#